data_AF-A0A9P3C8J5-F1
#
_entry.id   AF-A0A9P3C8J5-F1
#
_cell.length_a   1.000
_cell.length_b   1.000
_cell.length_c   1.000
_cell.angle_alpha   90.00
_cell.angle_beta   90.00
_cell.angle_gamma   90.00
#
_symmetry.space_group_name_H-M   'P 1'
#
loop_
_entity.id
_entity.type
_entity.pdbx_description
1 polymer ?
#
loop_
_entity_poly.entity_id
_entity_poly.type
_entity_poly.pdbx_seq_one_letter_code
_entity_poly.pdbx_strand_id
1 'polypeptide(L)'
;MMKFILFVSAVPALVAALPAPTSSGEIEIIWDKDAKLDAPTGSSHRNEDVPAREEYMEAGIVGGYTANPGEFPTTISLLNGGSHSCGGALIDPYTVLTAAHCVEMGGTFTVVAGTNQWRFGGVESGVTQAIIHGGYDPSTLDNDFAILKLSSPIFEDQNIAYAILPPAGSDPAPDTPATVAGWGATYNNGPATEDLMAVQVPVVHPDTCADVLFPQPFTENMICAGYPEGGRDSCQGDSGGPLYDDFTGEVIGVVSFGLNGCAAPQSPGVYARVGRAIGFIQNWSG
;
A
#
# COMPACT_ATOMS: atom_id res chain seq x y z
N MET A 1 38.06 -35.89 58.46
CA MET A 1 36.97 -35.04 57.95
C MET A 1 37.50 -34.31 56.72
N MET A 2 37.14 -34.77 55.53
CA MET A 2 37.67 -34.31 54.25
C MET A 2 36.79 -33.16 53.75
N LYS A 3 37.37 -31.96 53.56
CA LYS A 3 36.66 -30.76 53.11
C LYS A 3 36.74 -30.71 51.58
N PHE A 4 35.65 -31.00 50.89
CA PHE A 4 35.52 -30.80 49.44
C PHE A 4 35.31 -29.31 49.17
N ILE A 5 36.21 -28.71 48.38
CA ILE A 5 36.05 -27.36 47.82
C ILE A 5 35.52 -27.56 46.39
N LEU A 6 34.26 -27.18 46.15
CA LEU A 6 33.71 -27.08 44.79
C LEU A 6 34.19 -25.77 44.15
N PHE A 7 34.96 -25.89 43.08
CA PHE A 7 35.21 -24.79 42.14
C PHE A 7 34.04 -24.72 41.16
N VAL A 8 33.22 -23.67 41.27
CA VAL A 8 32.25 -23.31 40.23
C VAL A 8 33.00 -22.49 39.18
N SER A 9 33.28 -23.12 38.04
CA SER A 9 33.80 -22.42 36.86
C SER A 9 32.64 -21.62 36.24
N ALA A 10 32.70 -20.30 36.35
CA ALA A 10 31.87 -19.41 35.57
C ALA A 10 32.42 -19.37 34.14
N VAL A 11 31.70 -19.96 33.20
CA VAL A 11 31.94 -19.79 31.77
C VAL A 11 31.42 -18.40 31.39
N PRO A 12 32.23 -17.49 30.83
CA PRO A 12 31.70 -16.23 30.34
C PRO A 12 30.85 -16.53 29.11
N ALA A 13 29.56 -16.20 29.18
CA ALA A 13 28.71 -16.16 28.00
C ALA A 13 29.27 -15.09 27.06
N LEU A 14 29.94 -15.54 26.00
CA LEU A 14 30.34 -14.71 24.89
C LEU A 14 29.05 -14.32 24.15
N VAL A 15 28.43 -13.22 24.57
CA VAL A 15 27.42 -12.55 23.75
C VAL A 15 28.18 -12.04 22.54
N ALA A 16 28.09 -12.78 21.43
CA ALA A 16 28.48 -12.25 20.15
C ALA A 16 27.60 -11.02 19.91
N ALA A 17 28.19 -9.84 20.05
CA ALA A 17 27.58 -8.62 19.54
C ALA A 17 27.35 -8.87 18.06
N LEU A 18 26.07 -8.96 17.67
CA LEU A 18 25.69 -8.89 16.28
C LEU A 18 26.36 -7.64 15.70
N PRO A 19 27.01 -7.73 14.54
CA PRO A 19 27.59 -6.55 13.92
C PRO A 19 26.47 -5.51 13.80
N ALA A 20 26.69 -4.33 14.39
CA ALA A 20 25.86 -3.18 14.09
C ALA A 20 25.81 -3.04 12.56
N PRO A 21 24.64 -2.83 11.94
CA PRO A 21 24.57 -2.64 10.51
C PRO A 21 25.36 -1.38 10.16
N THR A 22 26.55 -1.56 9.62
CA THR A 22 27.36 -0.49 9.06
C THR A 22 27.18 -0.51 7.55
N SER A 23 26.20 0.23 7.06
CA SER A 23 26.40 1.16 5.96
C SER A 23 25.18 2.07 5.85
N SER A 24 25.45 3.32 5.55
CA SER A 24 24.51 4.31 5.03
C SER A 24 24.04 3.95 3.60
N GLY A 25 23.67 2.70 3.33
CA GLY A 25 23.63 2.16 1.96
C GLY A 25 22.21 1.96 1.44
N GLU A 26 21.98 2.37 0.20
CA GLU A 26 20.76 2.17 -0.59
C GLU A 26 20.16 0.75 -0.45
N ILE A 27 18.83 0.67 -0.53
CA ILE A 27 18.10 -0.62 -0.50
C ILE A 27 18.52 -1.54 -1.66
N GLU A 28 18.43 -2.85 -1.46
CA GLU A 28 18.59 -3.81 -2.56
C GLU A 28 17.31 -3.83 -3.41
N ILE A 29 17.42 -3.53 -4.72
CA ILE A 29 16.31 -3.67 -5.66
C ILE A 29 16.39 -5.00 -6.39
N ILE A 30 15.34 -5.80 -6.29
CA ILE A 30 15.20 -7.10 -6.93
C ILE A 30 14.05 -7.01 -7.93
N TRP A 31 14.30 -7.39 -9.18
CA TRP A 31 13.23 -7.54 -10.17
C TRP A 31 12.83 -9.01 -10.24
N ASP A 32 11.62 -9.34 -9.80
CA ASP A 32 11.10 -10.71 -9.86
C ASP A 32 10.63 -11.03 -11.29
N LYS A 33 11.58 -11.41 -12.14
CA LYS A 33 11.33 -11.76 -13.54
C LYS A 33 10.44 -13.00 -13.72
N ASP A 34 10.26 -13.77 -12.66
CA ASP A 34 9.42 -14.97 -12.66
C ASP A 34 8.00 -14.66 -12.15
N ALA A 35 7.74 -13.44 -11.68
CA ALA A 35 6.43 -12.99 -11.29
C ALA A 35 5.42 -13.16 -12.43
N LYS A 36 4.34 -13.87 -12.14
CA LYS A 36 3.21 -14.08 -13.04
C LYS A 36 1.96 -13.53 -12.40
N LEU A 37 1.08 -13.05 -13.26
CA LEU A 37 -0.25 -12.65 -12.86
C LEU A 37 -1.14 -13.87 -12.71
N ASP A 38 -2.00 -13.84 -11.69
CA ASP A 38 -3.01 -14.87 -11.47
C ASP A 38 -4.08 -14.82 -12.56
N ALA A 39 -4.59 -15.97 -13.01
CA ALA A 39 -5.62 -16.01 -14.04
C ALA A 39 -6.97 -15.50 -13.48
N PRO A 40 -7.83 -14.84 -14.29
CA PRO A 40 -9.12 -14.36 -13.80
C PRO A 40 -9.99 -15.54 -13.34
N THR A 41 -10.52 -15.45 -12.12
CA THR A 41 -11.46 -16.43 -11.60
C THR A 41 -12.86 -15.98 -12.01
N GLY A 42 -13.26 -16.31 -13.24
CA GLY A 42 -14.49 -15.81 -13.87
C GLY A 42 -15.69 -15.76 -12.91
N SER A 43 -16.02 -14.56 -12.44
CA SER A 43 -17.22 -14.28 -11.67
C SER A 43 -18.08 -13.34 -12.52
N SER A 44 -19.23 -13.85 -12.97
CA SER A 44 -20.22 -13.03 -13.64
C SER A 44 -20.78 -12.04 -12.62
N HIS A 45 -20.54 -10.74 -12.84
CA HIS A 45 -21.12 -9.66 -12.07
C HIS A 45 -22.65 -9.85 -11.98
N ARG A 46 -23.15 -10.11 -10.77
CA ARG A 46 -24.58 -10.00 -10.49
C ARG A 46 -24.79 -8.64 -9.84
N ASN A 47 -25.45 -7.76 -10.58
CA ASN A 47 -25.96 -6.49 -10.09
C ASN A 47 -26.90 -6.76 -8.91
N GLU A 48 -26.51 -6.37 -7.71
CA GLU A 48 -27.46 -6.14 -6.64
C GLU A 48 -27.50 -4.64 -6.36
N ASP A 49 -28.69 -4.05 -6.58
CA ASP A 49 -28.97 -2.63 -6.37
C ASP A 49 -28.72 -2.24 -4.90
N VAL A 50 -27.72 -1.40 -4.64
CA VAL A 50 -27.46 -0.83 -3.31
C VAL A 50 -27.96 0.62 -3.25
N PRO A 51 -28.79 0.99 -2.27
CA PRO A 51 -29.29 2.35 -2.15
C PRO A 51 -28.23 3.29 -1.57
N ALA A 52 -28.09 4.47 -2.19
CA ALA A 52 -27.22 5.55 -1.73
C ALA A 52 -27.63 6.06 -0.33
N ARG A 53 -26.63 6.30 0.54
CA ARG A 53 -26.80 6.99 1.82
C ARG A 53 -26.00 8.30 1.85
N GLU A 54 -26.53 9.22 2.66
CA GLU A 54 -26.28 10.67 2.64
C GLU A 54 -24.83 11.11 2.86
N GLU A 55 -24.48 12.18 2.13
CA GLU A 55 -23.26 12.97 2.24
C GLU A 55 -23.04 13.53 3.65
N TYR A 56 -21.91 13.18 4.24
CA TYR A 56 -21.21 14.04 5.17
C TYR A 56 -19.98 14.60 4.47
N MET A 57 -19.99 15.92 4.27
CA MET A 57 -18.85 16.69 3.78
C MET A 57 -17.92 17.01 4.96
N GLU A 58 -16.69 16.54 4.91
CA GLU A 58 -15.50 17.20 5.48
C GLU A 58 -14.26 16.71 4.70
N ALA A 59 -13.07 17.28 4.93
CA ALA A 59 -12.01 17.47 3.91
C ALA A 59 -10.64 16.78 4.18
N GLY A 60 -10.04 16.20 3.11
CA GLY A 60 -8.63 15.77 2.88
C GLY A 60 -8.47 14.29 2.41
N ILE A 61 -7.41 13.97 1.63
CA ILE A 61 -7.56 13.40 0.27
C ILE A 61 -8.60 14.24 -0.50
N VAL A 62 -8.51 14.47 -1.82
CA VAL A 62 -9.44 15.46 -2.42
C VAL A 62 -10.88 14.99 -2.14
N GLY A 63 -11.67 15.79 -1.41
CA GLY A 63 -13.02 15.44 -0.93
C GLY A 63 -13.17 14.31 0.12
N GLY A 64 -12.11 13.87 0.80
CA GLY A 64 -12.15 12.85 1.88
C GLY A 64 -12.12 13.43 3.31
N TYR A 65 -11.90 12.62 4.34
CA TYR A 65 -11.95 13.01 5.77
C TYR A 65 -10.68 12.61 6.53
N THR A 66 -10.46 13.18 7.73
CA THR A 66 -9.36 12.75 8.61
C THR A 66 -9.71 11.42 9.26
N ALA A 67 -8.88 10.40 9.05
CA ALA A 67 -9.08 9.08 9.61
C ALA A 67 -8.95 9.11 11.14
N ASN A 68 -9.74 8.27 11.82
CA ASN A 68 -9.60 8.02 13.25
C ASN A 68 -8.37 7.12 13.52
N PRO A 69 -7.77 7.20 14.73
CA PRO A 69 -6.72 6.27 15.12
C PRO A 69 -7.16 4.81 14.98
N GLY A 70 -6.37 4.01 14.26
CA GLY A 70 -6.64 2.59 14.03
C GLY A 70 -7.75 2.29 13.02
N GLU A 71 -8.28 3.28 12.30
CA GLU A 71 -9.33 3.08 11.29
C GLU A 71 -8.81 2.31 10.06
N PHE A 72 -7.58 2.61 9.64
CA PHE A 72 -6.89 1.91 8.55
C PHE A 72 -5.58 1.30 9.07
N PRO A 73 -5.66 0.25 9.91
CA PRO A 73 -4.53 -0.22 10.73
C PRO A 73 -3.43 -0.91 9.93
N THR A 74 -3.67 -1.21 8.65
CA THR A 74 -2.68 -1.82 7.75
C THR A 74 -1.91 -0.78 6.96
N THR A 75 -2.43 0.46 6.87
CA THR A 75 -1.81 1.54 6.09
C THR A 75 -0.52 2.00 6.75
N ILE A 76 0.54 2.12 5.93
CA ILE A 76 1.84 2.64 6.37
C ILE A 76 2.21 3.90 5.59
N SER A 77 3.08 4.73 6.18
CA SER A 77 3.78 5.81 5.50
C SER A 77 5.17 5.32 5.10
N LEU A 78 5.48 5.39 3.80
CA LEU A 78 6.81 5.13 3.26
C LEU A 78 7.56 6.47 3.17
N LEU A 79 8.61 6.60 3.96
CA LEU A 79 9.50 7.76 3.94
C LEU A 79 10.67 7.48 3.00
N ASN A 80 11.06 8.46 2.19
CA ASN A 80 12.32 8.48 1.47
C ASN A 80 13.18 9.66 1.95
N GLY A 81 14.38 9.38 2.44
CA GLY A 81 15.25 10.42 3.01
C GLY A 81 14.62 11.16 4.20
N GLY A 82 13.73 10.50 4.96
CA GLY A 82 13.07 11.04 6.14
C GLY A 82 11.84 11.91 5.88
N SER A 83 11.35 11.97 4.65
CA SER A 83 10.08 12.64 4.30
C SER A 83 9.12 11.64 3.66
N HIS A 84 7.83 11.78 3.95
CA HIS A 84 6.79 10.98 3.32
C HIS A 84 6.86 11.10 1.78
N SER A 85 6.87 9.96 1.11
CA SER A 85 6.91 9.88 -0.35
C SER A 85 5.77 9.05 -0.95
N CYS A 86 5.37 7.97 -0.27
CA CYS A 86 4.34 7.04 -0.72
C CYS A 86 3.63 6.40 0.49
N GLY A 87 2.53 5.71 0.24
CA GLY A 87 1.89 4.78 1.16
C GLY A 87 2.31 3.32 0.95
N GLY A 88 1.65 2.44 1.71
CA GLY A 88 1.78 0.99 1.61
C GLY A 88 0.77 0.29 2.51
N ALA A 89 0.69 -1.03 2.41
CA ALA A 89 -0.08 -1.90 3.30
C ALA A 89 0.83 -2.96 3.94
N LEU A 90 0.79 -3.08 5.26
CA LEU A 90 1.51 -4.11 6.00
C LEU A 90 0.84 -5.46 5.79
N ILE A 91 1.55 -6.44 5.23
CA ILE A 91 1.02 -7.78 4.90
C ILE A 91 1.33 -8.80 6.00
N ASP A 92 2.50 -8.66 6.63
CA ASP A 92 2.97 -9.48 7.73
C ASP A 92 4.02 -8.66 8.52
N PRO A 93 4.61 -9.16 9.63
CA PRO A 93 5.53 -8.36 10.44
C PRO A 93 6.73 -7.78 9.68
N TYR A 94 7.15 -8.39 8.58
CA TYR A 94 8.35 -8.03 7.82
C TYR A 94 8.08 -7.60 6.37
N THR A 95 6.81 -7.56 5.95
CA THR A 95 6.45 -7.41 4.54
C THR A 95 5.43 -6.30 4.36
N VAL A 96 5.74 -5.36 3.46
CA VAL A 96 4.82 -4.29 3.04
C VAL A 96 4.56 -4.40 1.53
N LEU A 97 3.31 -4.26 1.12
CA LEU A 97 2.90 -4.05 -0.26
C LEU A 97 2.86 -2.55 -0.57
N THR A 98 3.44 -2.14 -1.70
CA THR A 98 3.42 -0.77 -2.21
C THR A 98 3.49 -0.78 -3.75
N ALA A 99 3.61 0.39 -4.36
CA ALA A 99 3.76 0.54 -5.81
C ALA A 99 5.24 0.42 -6.23
N ALA A 100 5.50 -0.10 -7.43
CA ALA A 100 6.85 -0.20 -7.98
C ALA A 100 7.46 1.17 -8.25
N HIS A 101 6.67 2.12 -8.78
CA HIS A 101 7.14 3.47 -9.09
C HIS A 101 7.61 4.24 -7.85
N CYS A 102 7.20 3.85 -6.65
CA CYS A 102 7.67 4.44 -5.40
C CYS A 102 9.13 4.13 -5.07
N VAL A 103 9.66 3.01 -5.59
CA VAL A 103 10.95 2.43 -5.15
C VAL A 103 11.90 2.09 -6.29
N GLU A 104 11.45 2.07 -7.55
CA GLU A 104 12.25 1.66 -8.71
C GLU A 104 13.53 2.49 -8.91
N MET A 105 13.52 3.76 -8.48
CA MET A 105 14.65 4.66 -8.58
C MET A 105 15.68 4.51 -7.44
N GLY A 106 15.42 3.61 -6.48
CA GLY A 106 16.21 3.46 -5.27
C GLY A 106 16.03 4.62 -4.29
N GLY A 107 16.64 4.47 -3.12
CA GLY A 107 16.50 5.43 -2.05
C GLY A 107 16.90 4.87 -0.69
N THR A 108 16.66 5.67 0.34
CA THR A 108 16.78 5.24 1.74
C THR A 108 15.39 5.29 2.35
N PHE A 109 14.81 4.11 2.55
CA PHE A 109 13.40 3.99 2.91
C PHE A 109 13.21 3.58 4.36
N THR A 110 12.24 4.22 5.00
CA THR A 110 11.72 3.87 6.34
C THR A 110 10.20 3.73 6.25
N VAL A 111 9.67 2.65 6.78
CA VAL A 111 8.23 2.43 6.98
C VAL A 111 7.85 2.94 8.36
N VAL A 112 6.75 3.71 8.44
CA VAL A 112 6.12 4.14 9.69
C VAL A 112 4.70 3.58 9.72
N ALA A 113 4.36 2.82 10.77
CA ALA A 113 3.04 2.18 10.94
C ALA A 113 2.42 2.54 12.30
N GLY A 114 1.09 2.37 12.43
CA GLY A 114 0.40 2.51 13.73
C GLY A 114 0.24 3.94 14.24
N THR A 115 0.31 4.93 13.35
CA THR A 115 0.09 6.35 13.65
C THR A 115 -0.77 6.97 12.57
N ASN A 116 -1.54 8.01 12.92
CA ASN A 116 -2.20 8.87 11.94
C ASN A 116 -1.32 10.07 11.57
N GLN A 117 -0.19 10.26 12.25
CA GLN A 117 0.73 11.36 12.02
C GLN A 117 2.13 10.82 11.74
N TRP A 118 2.52 10.75 10.47
CA TRP A 118 3.78 10.09 10.07
C TRP A 118 5.04 10.77 10.63
N ARG A 119 4.95 12.04 11.05
CA ARG A 119 6.04 12.76 11.73
C ARG A 119 6.12 12.50 13.23
N PHE A 120 5.03 12.03 13.84
CA PHE A 120 4.87 11.98 15.29
C PHE A 120 4.33 10.61 15.72
N GLY A 121 5.24 9.72 16.09
CA GLY A 121 4.90 8.41 16.66
C GLY A 121 4.80 7.29 15.62
N GLY A 122 4.18 6.18 16.05
CA GLY A 122 4.16 4.93 15.30
C GLY A 122 5.39 4.06 15.56
N VAL A 123 5.43 2.93 14.86
CA VAL A 123 6.56 2.00 14.84
C VAL A 123 7.31 2.21 13.52
N GLU A 124 8.60 2.49 13.62
CA GLU A 124 9.47 2.66 12.47
C GLU A 124 10.24 1.37 12.18
N SER A 125 10.38 1.02 10.91
CA SER A 125 11.35 0.04 10.45
C SER A 125 12.01 0.49 9.16
N GLY A 126 13.33 0.31 9.08
CA GLY A 126 14.04 0.47 7.80
C GLY A 126 13.60 -0.59 6.79
N VAL A 127 13.84 -0.32 5.51
CA VAL A 127 13.66 -1.28 4.41
C VAL A 127 15.03 -1.84 4.01
N THR A 128 15.12 -3.16 3.83
CA THR A 128 16.35 -3.84 3.39
C THR A 128 16.31 -4.20 1.92
N GLN A 129 15.14 -4.57 1.40
CA GLN A 129 14.94 -4.97 0.00
C GLN A 129 13.63 -4.38 -0.53
N ALA A 130 13.62 -4.01 -1.81
CA ALA A 130 12.42 -3.79 -2.59
C ALA A 130 12.38 -4.78 -3.75
N ILE A 131 11.33 -5.59 -3.80
CA ILE A 131 11.09 -6.57 -4.84
C ILE A 131 10.03 -5.99 -5.77
N ILE A 132 10.41 -5.66 -6.99
CA ILE A 132 9.54 -5.13 -8.03
C ILE A 132 8.97 -6.29 -8.85
N HIS A 133 7.67 -6.25 -9.12
CA HIS A 133 7.03 -7.21 -10.01
C HIS A 133 7.68 -7.17 -11.40
N GLY A 134 8.17 -8.30 -11.92
CA GLY A 134 8.98 -8.31 -13.15
C GLY A 134 8.26 -7.92 -14.44
N GLY A 135 6.93 -7.89 -14.41
CA GLY A 135 6.09 -7.34 -15.47
C GLY A 135 5.83 -5.83 -15.37
N TYR A 136 6.37 -5.13 -14.36
CA TYR A 136 6.19 -3.68 -14.22
C TYR A 136 6.76 -2.92 -15.42
N ASP A 137 5.94 -2.08 -16.03
CA ASP A 137 6.33 -1.22 -17.15
C ASP A 137 6.23 0.26 -16.74
N PRO A 138 7.36 0.96 -16.55
CA PRO A 138 7.36 2.35 -16.09
C PRO A 138 6.78 3.34 -17.12
N SER A 139 6.56 2.92 -18.37
CA SER A 139 5.94 3.77 -19.39
C SER A 139 4.41 3.75 -19.36
N THR A 140 3.82 2.66 -18.87
CA THR A 140 2.37 2.45 -18.81
C THR A 140 1.84 2.32 -17.38
N LEU A 141 2.73 2.15 -16.41
CA LEU A 141 2.44 1.80 -15.02
C LEU A 141 1.63 0.49 -14.88
N ASP A 142 1.71 -0.38 -15.88
CA ASP A 142 1.14 -1.73 -15.78
C ASP A 142 1.93 -2.55 -14.77
N ASN A 143 1.25 -3.39 -13.98
CA ASN A 143 1.83 -4.23 -12.93
C ASN A 143 2.64 -3.46 -11.88
N ASP A 144 2.17 -2.27 -11.52
CA ASP A 144 2.82 -1.36 -10.56
C ASP A 144 2.73 -1.86 -9.11
N PHE A 145 3.50 -2.92 -8.82
CA PHE A 145 3.59 -3.56 -7.52
C PHE A 145 5.04 -3.72 -7.07
N ALA A 146 5.28 -3.44 -5.80
CA ALA A 146 6.49 -3.85 -5.12
C ALA A 146 6.21 -4.39 -3.71
N ILE A 147 7.07 -5.31 -3.28
CA ILE A 147 7.13 -5.81 -1.91
C ILE A 147 8.36 -5.24 -1.23
N LEU A 148 8.19 -4.66 -0.05
CA LEU A 148 9.29 -4.19 0.78
C LEU A 148 9.55 -5.19 1.89
N LYS A 149 10.83 -5.49 2.12
CA LYS A 149 11.30 -6.26 3.28
C LYS A 149 11.83 -5.34 4.35
N LEU A 150 11.30 -5.50 5.56
CA LEU A 150 11.63 -4.67 6.71
C LEU A 150 12.87 -5.19 7.44
N SER A 151 13.68 -4.28 7.99
CA SER A 151 14.85 -4.61 8.82
C SER A 151 14.49 -5.07 10.23
N SER A 152 13.30 -4.70 10.71
CA SER A 152 12.75 -5.07 12.01
C SER A 152 11.25 -5.37 11.90
N PRO A 153 10.73 -6.30 12.72
CA PRO A 153 9.31 -6.63 12.65
C PRO A 153 8.43 -5.51 13.20
N ILE A 154 7.29 -5.29 12.56
CA ILE A 154 6.19 -4.46 13.07
C ILE A 154 5.05 -5.40 13.45
N PHE A 155 4.78 -5.54 14.74
CA PHE A 155 3.74 -6.44 15.24
C PHE A 155 2.39 -5.73 15.39
N GLU A 156 1.30 -6.50 15.26
CA GLU A 156 -0.06 -6.00 15.49
C GLU A 156 -0.24 -5.44 16.91
N ASP A 157 -1.06 -4.39 16.98
CA ASP A 157 -1.55 -3.80 18.21
C ASP A 157 -2.95 -3.19 18.00
N GLN A 158 -3.37 -2.26 18.85
CA GLN A 158 -4.67 -1.60 18.72
C GLN A 158 -4.80 -0.68 17.47
N ASN A 159 -3.69 -0.28 16.85
CA ASN A 159 -3.61 0.61 15.70
C ASN A 159 -2.89 -0.02 14.49
N ILE A 160 -2.34 -1.23 14.65
CA ILE A 160 -1.58 -1.96 13.62
C ILE A 160 -2.26 -3.31 13.39
N ALA A 161 -2.55 -3.63 12.13
CA ALA A 161 -3.03 -4.93 11.69
C ALA A 161 -2.41 -5.30 10.35
N TYR A 162 -2.47 -6.58 9.99
CA TYR A 162 -2.06 -7.03 8.65
C TYR A 162 -3.22 -6.98 7.64
N ALA A 163 -2.88 -6.71 6.39
CA ALA A 163 -3.82 -6.62 5.27
C ALA A 163 -4.58 -7.93 5.06
N ILE A 164 -5.89 -7.81 4.88
CA ILE A 164 -6.71 -8.88 4.33
C ILE A 164 -6.54 -8.81 2.81
N LEU A 165 -5.99 -9.87 2.21
CA LEU A 165 -5.77 -9.94 0.77
C LEU A 165 -6.94 -10.64 0.08
N PRO A 166 -7.37 -10.16 -1.10
CA PRO A 166 -8.45 -10.78 -1.84
C PRO A 166 -8.03 -12.13 -2.44
N PRO A 167 -8.98 -12.97 -2.88
CA PRO A 167 -8.66 -14.22 -3.57
C PRO A 167 -7.84 -14.00 -4.85
N ALA A 168 -6.93 -14.93 -5.15
CA ALA A 168 -6.16 -14.91 -6.40
C ALA A 168 -7.10 -14.91 -7.63
N GLY A 169 -6.85 -14.00 -8.56
CA GLY A 169 -7.64 -13.80 -9.77
C GLY A 169 -8.98 -13.08 -9.56
N SER A 170 -9.23 -12.49 -8.39
CA SER A 170 -10.47 -11.73 -8.14
C SER A 170 -10.51 -10.42 -8.93
N ASP A 171 -11.73 -9.94 -9.16
CA ASP A 171 -12.02 -8.65 -9.79
C ASP A 171 -13.12 -7.94 -9.01
N PRO A 172 -12.86 -6.78 -8.40
CA PRO A 172 -13.89 -5.99 -7.72
C PRO A 172 -15.03 -5.63 -8.68
N ALA A 173 -16.27 -5.79 -8.23
CA ALA A 173 -17.41 -5.44 -9.06
C ALA A 173 -17.48 -3.91 -9.27
N PRO A 174 -17.94 -3.44 -10.44
CA PRO A 174 -18.30 -2.04 -10.61
C PRO A 174 -19.30 -1.60 -9.53
N ASP A 175 -19.20 -0.33 -9.13
CA ASP A 175 -19.99 0.32 -8.07
C ASP A 175 -19.73 -0.22 -6.64
N THR A 176 -18.81 -1.17 -6.46
CA THR A 176 -18.32 -1.52 -5.12
C THR A 176 -17.80 -0.26 -4.41
N PRO A 177 -18.32 0.11 -3.24
CA PRO A 177 -17.76 1.18 -2.43
C PRO A 177 -16.39 0.76 -1.90
N ALA A 178 -15.40 1.62 -2.13
CA ALA A 178 -14.04 1.38 -1.69
C ALA A 178 -13.45 2.64 -1.08
N THR A 179 -12.56 2.49 -0.11
CA THR A 179 -11.92 3.61 0.57
C THR A 179 -10.42 3.58 0.35
N VAL A 180 -9.86 4.67 -0.16
CA VAL A 180 -8.41 4.88 -0.21
C VAL A 180 -7.98 5.68 1.00
N ALA A 181 -6.84 5.32 1.60
CA ALA A 181 -6.29 6.03 2.74
C ALA A 181 -4.78 6.31 2.56
N GLY A 182 -4.35 7.52 2.93
CA GLY A 182 -2.98 7.97 2.75
C GLY A 182 -2.69 9.37 3.28
N TRP A 183 -1.43 9.79 3.12
CA TRP A 183 -0.92 11.11 3.54
C TRP A 183 -0.58 12.01 2.34
N GLY A 184 -1.10 11.70 1.16
CA GLY A 184 -0.92 12.49 -0.04
C GLY A 184 -1.56 13.87 0.03
N ALA A 185 -1.39 14.64 -1.04
CA ALA A 185 -1.90 15.99 -1.13
C ALA A 185 -3.44 16.04 -1.07
N THR A 186 -3.98 17.00 -0.33
CA THR A 186 -5.45 17.17 -0.21
C THR A 186 -6.06 17.99 -1.35
N TYR A 187 -5.23 18.46 -2.27
CA TYR A 187 -5.59 19.17 -3.49
C TYR A 187 -4.48 19.00 -4.53
N ASN A 188 -4.82 19.15 -5.80
CA ASN A 188 -3.90 18.96 -6.91
C ASN A 188 -2.64 19.85 -6.79
N ASN A 189 -1.45 19.25 -6.89
CA ASN A 189 -0.14 19.91 -6.70
C ASN A 189 0.08 20.52 -5.30
N GLY A 190 -0.69 20.10 -4.29
CA GLY A 190 -0.45 20.44 -2.89
C GLY A 190 0.70 19.64 -2.29
N PRO A 191 1.16 20.02 -1.08
CA PRO A 191 2.07 19.19 -0.31
C PRO A 191 1.32 17.99 0.29
N ALA A 192 2.05 16.91 0.58
CA ALA A 192 1.58 15.84 1.45
C ALA A 192 1.10 16.41 2.80
N THR A 193 0.05 15.80 3.34
CA THR A 193 -0.51 16.16 4.65
C THR A 193 0.24 15.46 5.79
N GLU A 194 0.08 15.97 7.01
CA GLU A 194 0.63 15.32 8.21
C GLU A 194 -0.33 14.28 8.78
N ASP A 195 -1.64 14.51 8.65
CA ASP A 195 -2.69 13.64 9.17
C ASP A 195 -3.11 12.60 8.13
N LEU A 196 -3.38 11.36 8.58
CA LEU A 196 -3.90 10.30 7.72
C LEU A 196 -5.30 10.68 7.27
N MET A 197 -5.49 10.69 5.96
CA MET A 197 -6.75 11.04 5.33
C MET A 197 -7.32 9.83 4.59
N ALA A 198 -8.63 9.82 4.38
CA ALA A 198 -9.31 8.76 3.66
C ALA A 198 -10.46 9.30 2.81
N VAL A 199 -10.71 8.71 1.64
CA VAL A 199 -11.87 9.05 0.81
C VAL A 199 -12.53 7.79 0.26
N GLN A 200 -13.85 7.74 0.36
CA GLN A 200 -14.65 6.71 -0.29
C GLN A 200 -14.87 7.07 -1.76
N VAL A 201 -14.65 6.11 -2.64
CA VAL A 201 -14.84 6.16 -4.08
C VAL A 201 -15.43 4.83 -4.59
N PRO A 202 -16.35 4.85 -5.56
CA PRO A 202 -16.85 3.62 -6.16
C PRO A 202 -15.86 3.06 -7.18
N VAL A 203 -15.80 1.73 -7.29
CA VAL A 203 -15.11 1.06 -8.40
C VAL A 203 -15.80 1.41 -9.72
N VAL A 204 -15.03 1.83 -10.72
CA VAL A 204 -15.53 2.21 -12.04
C VAL A 204 -15.50 1.00 -12.97
N HIS A 205 -16.53 0.88 -13.82
CA HIS A 205 -16.59 -0.17 -14.84
C HIS A 205 -15.35 -0.14 -15.76
N PRO A 206 -14.73 -1.29 -16.09
CA PRO A 206 -13.48 -1.34 -16.86
C PRO A 206 -13.61 -0.69 -18.24
N ASP A 207 -14.71 -0.92 -18.96
CA ASP A 207 -14.94 -0.27 -20.27
C ASP A 207 -15.00 1.26 -20.16
N THR A 208 -15.70 1.78 -19.13
CA THR A 208 -15.75 3.22 -18.87
C THR A 208 -14.36 3.78 -18.55
N CYS A 209 -13.56 3.04 -17.79
CA CYS A 209 -12.22 3.49 -17.50
C CYS A 209 -11.31 3.46 -18.74
N ALA A 210 -11.38 2.41 -19.56
CA ALA A 210 -10.63 2.32 -20.81
C ALA A 210 -10.96 3.50 -21.76
N ASP A 211 -12.23 3.87 -21.86
CA ASP A 211 -12.68 5.00 -22.69
C ASP A 211 -12.15 6.34 -22.16
N VAL A 212 -12.21 6.55 -20.84
CA VAL A 212 -11.74 7.78 -20.19
C VAL A 212 -10.22 7.93 -20.23
N LEU A 213 -9.48 6.82 -20.12
CA LEU A 213 -8.03 6.83 -20.11
C LEU A 213 -7.41 6.96 -21.50
N PHE A 214 -8.17 6.74 -22.58
CA PHE A 214 -7.65 6.79 -23.95
C PHE A 214 -6.93 8.12 -24.26
N PRO A 215 -5.70 8.10 -24.82
CA PRO A 215 -5.02 6.96 -25.43
C PRO A 215 -4.08 6.17 -24.51
N GLN A 216 -4.08 6.43 -23.20
CA GLN A 216 -3.27 5.65 -22.27
C GLN A 216 -3.78 4.20 -22.18
N PRO A 217 -2.89 3.20 -22.22
CA PRO A 217 -3.31 1.81 -22.09
C PRO A 217 -3.97 1.54 -20.74
N PHE A 218 -5.11 0.84 -20.77
CA PHE A 218 -5.76 0.29 -19.59
C PHE A 218 -5.85 -1.24 -19.76
N THR A 219 -5.34 -1.97 -18.77
CA THR A 219 -5.23 -3.44 -18.81
C THR A 219 -6.14 -4.09 -17.76
N GLU A 220 -6.29 -5.42 -17.84
CA GLU A 220 -6.95 -6.20 -16.79
C GLU A 220 -6.18 -6.22 -15.45
N ASN A 221 -4.99 -5.63 -15.39
CA ASN A 221 -4.17 -5.52 -14.18
C ASN A 221 -4.43 -4.23 -13.41
N MET A 222 -5.31 -3.38 -13.94
CA MET A 222 -5.67 -2.10 -13.35
C MET A 222 -7.14 -2.12 -12.92
N ILE A 223 -7.44 -1.26 -11.96
CA ILE A 223 -8.78 -0.95 -11.47
C ILE A 223 -8.86 0.57 -11.37
N CYS A 224 -10.02 1.12 -11.72
CA CYS A 224 -10.29 2.53 -11.54
C CYS A 224 -11.31 2.72 -10.43
N ALA A 225 -11.15 3.76 -9.64
CA ALA A 225 -12.14 4.15 -8.64
C ALA A 225 -12.26 5.67 -8.60
N GLY A 226 -13.49 6.17 -8.52
CA GLY A 226 -13.77 7.59 -8.52
C GLY A 226 -15.15 7.94 -9.02
N TYR A 227 -15.54 9.19 -8.84
CA TYR A 227 -16.82 9.70 -9.32
C TYR A 227 -16.68 10.36 -10.70
N PRO A 228 -17.66 10.19 -11.62
CA PRO A 228 -17.65 10.86 -12.91
C PRO A 228 -17.54 12.40 -12.80
N GLU A 229 -18.11 12.98 -11.76
CA GLU A 229 -18.06 14.42 -11.47
C GLU A 229 -16.70 14.88 -10.91
N GLY A 230 -15.82 13.95 -10.54
CA GLY A 230 -14.58 14.23 -9.82
C GLY A 230 -14.87 14.62 -8.37
N GLY A 231 -14.08 15.54 -7.82
CA GLY A 231 -14.23 16.04 -6.45
C GLY A 231 -13.74 15.10 -5.35
N ARG A 232 -13.65 13.79 -5.63
CA ARG A 232 -13.12 12.76 -4.73
C ARG A 232 -12.10 11.86 -5.40
N ASP A 233 -10.87 11.83 -4.90
CA ASP A 233 -9.78 11.03 -5.48
C ASP A 233 -8.52 11.04 -4.58
N SER A 234 -7.74 9.97 -4.67
CA SER A 234 -6.33 9.93 -4.25
C SER A 234 -5.48 11.01 -4.93
N CYS A 235 -4.31 11.31 -4.40
CA CYS A 235 -3.46 12.36 -4.94
C CYS A 235 -1.96 12.09 -4.76
N GLN A 236 -1.11 13.06 -5.13
CA GLN A 236 0.34 12.93 -5.03
C GLN A 236 0.77 12.59 -3.60
N GLY A 237 1.50 11.49 -3.42
CA GLY A 237 1.92 10.95 -2.11
C GLY A 237 1.04 9.80 -1.60
N ASP A 238 -0.18 9.62 -2.13
CA ASP A 238 -1.01 8.45 -1.80
C ASP A 238 -0.56 7.18 -2.55
N SER A 239 0.24 7.34 -3.61
CA SER A 239 0.88 6.27 -4.37
C SER A 239 1.40 5.13 -3.48
N GLY A 240 1.14 3.89 -3.87
CA GLY A 240 1.48 2.70 -3.08
C GLY A 240 0.53 2.42 -1.92
N GLY A 241 -0.32 3.37 -1.53
CA GLY A 241 -1.34 3.19 -0.50
C GLY A 241 -2.43 2.19 -0.89
N PRO A 242 -3.15 1.63 0.11
CA PRO A 242 -4.22 0.67 -0.12
C PRO A 242 -5.53 1.33 -0.56
N LEU A 243 -6.24 0.66 -1.47
CA LEU A 243 -7.67 0.82 -1.72
C LEU A 243 -8.39 -0.37 -1.06
N TYR A 244 -9.20 -0.08 -0.04
CA TYR A 244 -9.95 -1.07 0.72
C TYR A 244 -11.34 -1.26 0.14
N ASP A 245 -11.82 -2.49 0.02
CA ASP A 245 -13.25 -2.78 -0.18
C ASP A 245 -14.00 -2.56 1.14
N ASP A 246 -15.02 -1.70 1.15
CA ASP A 246 -15.69 -1.27 2.38
C ASP A 246 -16.52 -2.38 3.04
N PHE A 247 -16.85 -3.46 2.32
CA PHE A 247 -17.64 -4.57 2.85
C PHE A 247 -16.78 -5.68 3.44
N THR A 248 -15.64 -5.96 2.82
CA THR A 248 -14.77 -7.07 3.18
C THR A 248 -13.55 -6.63 4.00
N GLY A 249 -13.14 -5.37 3.87
CA GLY A 249 -11.87 -4.87 4.40
C GLY A 249 -10.65 -5.36 3.61
N GLU A 250 -10.85 -6.02 2.46
CA GLU A 250 -9.78 -6.50 1.60
C GLU A 250 -9.06 -5.33 0.93
N VAL A 251 -7.73 -5.40 0.82
CA VAL A 251 -6.95 -4.47 -0.01
C VAL A 251 -7.08 -4.91 -1.46
N ILE A 252 -7.99 -4.29 -2.21
CA ILE A 252 -8.34 -4.65 -3.58
C ILE A 252 -7.49 -3.92 -4.64
N GLY A 253 -6.84 -2.82 -4.24
CA GLY A 253 -6.01 -2.01 -5.12
C GLY A 253 -4.83 -1.36 -4.41
N VAL A 254 -3.81 -1.00 -5.18
CA VAL A 254 -2.66 -0.17 -4.76
C VAL A 254 -2.67 1.11 -5.58
N VAL A 255 -2.65 2.29 -4.94
CA VAL A 255 -2.68 3.59 -5.65
C VAL A 255 -1.51 3.66 -6.64
N SER A 256 -1.79 3.96 -7.91
CA SER A 256 -0.78 4.01 -8.96
C SER A 256 -0.68 5.40 -9.61
N PHE A 257 -1.72 5.86 -10.33
CA PHE A 257 -1.69 7.13 -11.05
C PHE A 257 -3.05 7.77 -11.31
N GLY A 258 -3.04 8.98 -11.86
CA GLY A 258 -4.21 9.66 -12.43
C GLY A 258 -3.79 10.57 -13.60
N LEU A 259 -4.67 10.78 -14.59
CA LEU A 259 -4.30 11.49 -15.84
C LEU A 259 -4.32 13.01 -15.73
N ASN A 260 -5.35 13.57 -15.07
CA ASN A 260 -5.65 15.00 -15.11
C ASN A 260 -5.43 15.67 -13.75
N GLY A 261 -4.42 15.22 -13.01
CA GLY A 261 -4.26 15.54 -11.60
C GLY A 261 -5.30 14.82 -10.74
N CYS A 262 -5.53 15.32 -9.54
CA CYS A 262 -6.39 14.68 -8.56
C CYS A 262 -7.83 15.21 -8.63
N ALA A 263 -8.82 14.30 -8.59
CA ALA A 263 -10.25 14.60 -8.50
C ALA A 263 -10.80 15.50 -9.62
N ALA A 264 -10.17 15.42 -10.80
CA ALA A 264 -10.72 16.06 -11.98
C ALA A 264 -11.99 15.32 -12.45
N PRO A 265 -13.00 16.03 -12.98
CA PRO A 265 -14.14 15.39 -13.62
C PRO A 265 -13.70 14.45 -14.73
N GLN A 266 -14.37 13.31 -14.86
CA GLN A 266 -14.06 12.27 -15.85
C GLN A 266 -12.58 11.84 -15.81
N SER A 267 -12.02 11.72 -14.61
CA SER A 267 -10.64 11.28 -14.41
C SER A 267 -10.56 10.51 -13.10
N PRO A 268 -11.00 9.24 -13.07
CA PRO A 268 -10.89 8.42 -11.87
C PRO A 268 -9.41 8.16 -11.54
N GLY A 269 -9.12 7.88 -10.27
CA GLY A 269 -7.83 7.33 -9.87
C GLY A 269 -7.66 5.92 -10.42
N VAL A 270 -6.43 5.57 -10.77
CA VAL A 270 -6.04 4.25 -11.29
C VAL A 270 -5.16 3.54 -10.28
N TYR A 271 -5.48 2.29 -10.03
CA TYR A 271 -4.88 1.44 -9.01
C TYR A 271 -4.41 0.13 -9.65
N ALA A 272 -3.30 -0.41 -9.19
CA ALA A 272 -2.88 -1.76 -9.56
C ALA A 272 -3.78 -2.78 -8.85
N ARG A 273 -4.35 -3.74 -9.61
CA ARG A 273 -5.37 -4.69 -9.12
C ARG A 273 -4.76 -5.84 -8.32
N VAL A 274 -4.94 -5.82 -7.00
CA VAL A 274 -4.27 -6.77 -6.08
C VAL A 274 -4.62 -8.23 -6.38
N GLY A 275 -5.88 -8.50 -6.75
CA GLY A 275 -6.32 -9.85 -7.14
C GLY A 275 -5.50 -10.47 -8.28
N ARG A 276 -4.83 -9.68 -9.11
CA ARG A 276 -3.99 -10.18 -10.22
C ARG A 276 -2.58 -10.55 -9.78
N ALA A 277 -2.14 -10.09 -8.61
CA ALA A 277 -0.77 -10.22 -8.14
C ALA A 277 -0.64 -11.02 -6.84
N ILE A 278 -1.66 -11.79 -6.45
CA ILE A 278 -1.66 -12.58 -5.21
C ILE A 278 -0.52 -13.61 -5.23
N GLY A 279 -0.28 -14.29 -6.35
CA GLY A 279 0.84 -15.22 -6.50
C GLY A 279 2.20 -14.55 -6.27
N PHE A 280 2.38 -13.32 -6.78
CA PHE A 280 3.58 -12.51 -6.53
C PHE A 280 3.69 -12.10 -5.06
N ILE A 281 2.61 -11.57 -4.47
CA ILE A 281 2.58 -11.11 -3.08
C ILE A 281 2.92 -12.27 -2.13
N GLN A 282 2.29 -13.43 -2.32
CA GLN A 282 2.49 -14.61 -1.49
C GLN A 282 3.89 -15.23 -1.65
N ASN A 283 4.49 -15.17 -2.85
CA ASN A 283 5.86 -15.64 -3.07
C ASN A 283 6.88 -14.86 -2.23
N TRP A 284 6.56 -13.61 -1.90
CA TRP A 284 7.41 -12.71 -1.14
C TRP A 284 6.83 -12.33 0.23
N SER A 285 5.82 -13.01 0.75
CA SER A 285 5.31 -12.84 2.12
C SER A 285 5.56 -14.10 2.96
N GLY A 286 5.56 -13.96 4.29
CA GLY A 286 5.88 -15.04 5.26
C GLY A 286 4.67 -15.82 5.76
#